data_AF-A0A9P5BQ56-F1
#
_entry.id   AF-A0A9P5BQ56-F1
#
_cell.length_a   1.000
_cell.length_b   1.000
_cell.length_c   1.000
_cell.angle_alpha   90.00
_cell.angle_beta   90.00
_cell.angle_gamma   90.00
#
_symmetry.space_group_name_H-M   'P 1'
#
loop_
_entity.id
_entity.type
_entity.pdbx_description
1 polymer ?
#
loop_
_entity_poly.entity_id
_entity_poly.type
_entity_poly.pdbx_seq_one_letter_code
_entity_poly.pdbx_strand_id
1 'polypeptide(L)'
;MSSDSGTMYSAASDDESIHHGSHGISHTELADIVAQMDHLNLDPKQQGREEVLSSPLLTVPVIHTSPPSQYGLFGISLSVESLATGVTRVDSRIFHNVACPSSIFICGSQGSGKSNTLACLLENCLLSSYLGKLTLPLTGIIFHYDSFVSDSGGLPFEAAFLASNEDVSVRVLCAPTNVRTIERIYSGISNLKIEPLRLSDRDLNTKRMNDLMAAGEGTMPLYMHVINRILREMRIEQQNLGVPFKYKTFKKRLSEADLTLAQRSPLSQRLDTLESFMLGGTGKVTKTSIDWTPKSGQLTVVDLSCPCVTPELACSLFNICLPLFLEQQSPVGKVVALDEAHKYMKESDESQTLINSLLENIPCSAILVSEYSSQPKSPRFLPSFSTCVP
;
A
#
# COMPACT_ATOMS: atom_id res chain seq x y z
N MET A 1 31.96 68.17 -7.72
CA MET A 1 30.67 68.60 -8.30
C MET A 1 29.74 67.39 -8.35
N SER A 2 29.02 67.16 -7.25
CA SER A 2 27.90 66.24 -7.01
C SER A 2 27.40 66.65 -5.61
N SER A 3 26.14 66.83 -5.27
CA SER A 3 24.84 66.69 -5.92
C SER A 3 23.80 67.34 -4.98
N ASP A 4 22.82 68.03 -5.56
CA ASP A 4 21.49 68.36 -4.99
C ASP A 4 20.83 67.14 -4.32
N SER A 5 19.83 67.18 -3.42
CA SER A 5 18.93 68.19 -2.84
C SER A 5 18.06 67.46 -1.78
N GLY A 6 17.40 68.19 -0.86
CA GLY A 6 16.11 67.73 -0.28
C GLY A 6 15.98 67.61 1.25
N THR A 7 15.57 68.72 1.88
CA THR A 7 14.49 68.86 2.89
C THR A 7 14.49 67.91 4.12
N MET A 8 14.88 68.30 5.35
CA MET A 8 14.37 69.31 6.31
C MET A 8 12.98 69.01 6.88
N TYR A 9 12.87 68.46 8.11
CA TYR A 9 12.41 69.17 9.32
C TYR A 9 12.08 68.24 10.50
N SER A 10 12.33 68.82 11.67
CA SER A 10 12.29 68.28 13.03
C SER A 10 10.90 68.36 13.65
N ALA A 11 10.63 67.39 14.53
CA ALA A 11 9.81 67.39 15.74
C ALA A 11 8.44 68.10 15.75
N ALA A 12 7.39 67.30 15.88
CA ALA A 12 6.22 67.63 16.67
C ALA A 12 5.93 66.45 17.61
N SER A 13 5.89 66.77 18.89
CA SER A 13 5.47 65.95 20.02
C SER A 13 3.96 65.75 19.98
N ASP A 14 3.50 64.51 19.88
CA ASP A 14 2.12 64.13 20.19
C ASP A 14 2.14 62.97 21.19
N ASP A 15 1.58 63.29 22.34
CA ASP A 15 1.35 62.45 23.51
C ASP A 15 0.04 61.69 23.28
N GLU A 16 0.12 60.44 22.80
CA GLU A 16 -1.01 59.52 22.80
C GLU A 16 -0.64 58.25 23.57
N SER A 17 -1.15 58.19 24.79
CA SER A 17 -1.11 57.07 25.70
C SER A 17 -1.75 55.81 25.08
N ILE A 18 -0.92 54.90 24.59
CA ILE A 18 -1.35 53.54 24.22
C ILE A 18 -1.56 52.76 25.52
N HIS A 19 -2.83 52.56 25.88
CA HIS A 19 -3.24 51.58 26.89
C HIS A 19 -2.81 50.18 26.43
N HIS A 20 -1.63 49.72 26.87
CA HIS A 20 -1.33 48.29 26.92
C HIS A 20 -2.24 47.65 27.97
N GLY A 21 -3.42 47.19 27.53
CA GLY A 21 -4.24 46.25 28.28
C GLY A 21 -3.48 44.94 28.42
N SER A 22 -2.65 44.85 29.47
CA SER A 22 -2.20 43.57 30.00
C SER A 22 -3.45 42.86 30.51
N HIS A 23 -4.08 42.04 29.66
CA HIS A 23 -4.99 41.01 30.11
C HIS A 23 -4.17 40.03 30.96
N GLY A 24 -4.03 40.37 32.25
CA GLY A 24 -3.45 39.48 33.23
C GLY A 24 -4.33 38.24 33.28
N ILE A 25 -3.73 37.09 32.96
CA ILE A 25 -4.37 35.79 33.06
C ILE A 25 -4.97 35.69 34.47
N SER A 26 -6.28 35.54 34.56
CA SER A 26 -6.95 35.43 35.87
C SER A 26 -6.46 34.19 36.61
N HIS A 27 -6.51 34.19 37.94
CA HIS A 27 -6.10 33.03 38.74
C HIS A 27 -6.85 31.74 38.35
N THR A 28 -8.10 31.88 37.90
CA THR A 28 -8.93 30.77 37.42
C THR A 28 -8.44 30.26 36.07
N GLU A 29 -8.17 31.14 35.11
CA GLU A 29 -7.57 30.76 33.81
C GLU A 29 -6.18 30.15 33.99
N LEU A 30 -5.40 30.63 34.96
CA LEU A 30 -4.08 30.08 35.25
C LEU A 30 -4.18 28.66 35.84
N ALA A 31 -5.19 28.40 36.69
CA ALA A 31 -5.47 27.07 37.20
C ALA A 31 -5.96 26.11 36.10
N ASP A 32 -6.81 26.60 35.19
CA ASP A 32 -7.27 25.82 34.04
C ASP A 32 -6.11 25.50 33.08
N ILE A 33 -5.21 26.46 32.83
CA ILE A 33 -4.01 26.25 32.02
C ILE A 33 -3.08 25.23 32.68
N VAL A 34 -2.87 25.30 33.99
CA VAL A 34 -2.04 24.31 34.72
C VAL A 34 -2.66 22.91 34.63
N ALA A 35 -3.97 22.79 34.83
CA ALA A 35 -4.66 21.51 34.66
C ALA A 35 -4.56 20.97 33.22
N GLN A 36 -4.70 21.84 32.22
CA GLN A 36 -4.51 21.48 30.81
C GLN A 36 -3.07 21.04 30.53
N MET A 37 -2.07 21.74 31.08
CA MET A 37 -0.65 21.38 30.93
C MET A 37 -0.30 20.06 31.64
N ASP A 38 -0.89 19.77 32.80
CA ASP A 38 -0.72 18.49 33.49
C ASP A 38 -1.31 17.32 32.69
N HIS A 39 -2.35 17.56 31.88
CA HIS A 39 -2.90 16.56 30.96
C HIS A 39 -2.12 16.44 29.63
N LEU A 40 -1.34 17.46 29.27
CA LEU A 40 -0.51 17.47 28.05
C LEU A 40 0.95 17.06 28.32
N ASN A 41 1.40 17.11 29.58
CA ASN A 41 2.69 16.59 30.00
C ASN A 41 2.63 15.06 30.09
N LEU A 42 3.03 14.39 29.01
CA LEU A 42 3.32 12.97 29.05
C LEU A 42 4.58 12.73 29.88
N ASP A 43 4.60 11.70 30.72
CA ASP A 43 5.81 11.30 31.45
C ASP A 43 6.93 11.07 30.42
N PRO A 44 8.11 11.72 30.55
CA PRO A 44 9.23 11.53 29.62
C PRO A 44 9.59 10.05 29.38
N LYS A 45 9.34 9.18 30.37
CA LYS A 45 9.53 7.72 30.22
C LYS A 45 8.43 7.06 29.37
N GLN A 46 7.20 7.54 29.45
CA GLN A 46 6.09 7.08 28.60
C GLN A 46 6.29 7.56 27.16
N GLN A 47 6.64 8.83 26.97
CA GLN A 47 6.93 9.40 25.65
C GLN A 47 8.09 8.67 24.96
N GLY A 48 9.21 8.44 25.65
CA GLY A 48 10.33 7.67 25.08
C GLY A 48 9.97 6.21 24.76
N ARG A 49 9.00 5.62 25.47
CA ARG A 49 8.51 4.26 25.16
C ARG A 49 7.60 4.24 23.93
N GLU A 50 6.74 5.24 23.79
CA GLU A 50 5.86 5.41 22.62
C GLU A 50 6.67 5.72 21.35
N GLU A 51 7.70 6.55 21.45
CA GLU A 51 8.64 6.82 20.36
C GLU A 51 9.33 5.54 19.86
N VAL A 52 9.76 4.67 20.77
CA VAL A 52 10.38 3.38 20.40
C VAL A 52 9.36 2.44 19.75
N LEU A 53 8.14 2.36 20.29
CA LEU A 53 7.09 1.50 19.73
C LEU A 53 6.63 1.96 18.34
N SER A 54 6.71 3.27 18.06
CA SER A 54 6.32 3.88 16.78
C SER A 54 7.49 4.01 15.78
N SER A 55 8.71 3.64 16.18
CA SER A 55 9.89 3.72 15.31
C SER A 55 9.99 2.48 14.40
N PRO A 56 9.99 2.64 13.06
CA PRO A 56 10.06 1.50 12.13
C PRO A 56 11.44 0.85 12.07
N LEU A 57 12.49 1.61 12.38
CA LEU A 57 13.87 1.12 12.43
C LEU A 57 14.44 1.34 13.82
N LEU A 58 15.14 0.34 14.33
CA LEU A 58 15.65 0.30 15.70
C LEU A 58 17.14 -0.01 15.71
N THR A 59 17.87 0.64 16.61
CA THR A 59 19.29 0.36 16.86
C THR A 59 19.45 -0.60 18.03
N VAL A 60 20.64 -1.20 18.16
CA VAL A 60 20.97 -2.14 19.24
C VAL A 60 20.69 -1.58 20.65
N PRO A 61 21.07 -0.33 21.00
CA PRO A 61 20.76 0.22 22.32
C PRO A 61 19.25 0.28 22.63
N VAL A 62 18.43 0.54 21.61
CA VAL A 62 16.96 0.61 21.76
C VAL A 62 16.38 -0.78 22.00
N ILE A 63 16.86 -1.79 21.27
CA ILE A 63 16.44 -3.19 21.47
C ILE A 63 16.79 -3.69 22.88
N HIS A 64 17.94 -3.29 23.43
CA HIS A 64 18.34 -3.72 24.77
C HIS A 64 17.56 -3.05 25.91
N THR A 65 17.13 -1.79 25.72
CA THR A 65 16.43 -1.04 26.76
C THR A 65 14.92 -1.22 26.71
N SER A 66 14.34 -1.21 25.50
CA SER A 66 12.90 -1.20 25.26
C SER A 66 12.54 -2.00 23.99
N PRO A 67 12.73 -3.33 23.97
CA PRO A 67 12.45 -4.13 22.77
C PRO A 67 10.94 -4.12 22.44
N PRO A 68 10.56 -3.94 21.16
CA PRO A 68 9.17 -4.10 20.75
C PRO A 68 8.75 -5.59 20.84
N SER A 69 7.45 -5.85 20.66
CA SER A 69 6.91 -7.21 20.68
C SER A 69 7.48 -8.08 19.55
N GLN A 70 7.68 -7.48 18.36
CA GLN A 70 8.19 -8.17 17.19
C GLN A 70 9.19 -7.29 16.42
N TYR A 71 10.35 -7.86 16.08
CA TYR A 71 11.37 -7.18 15.29
C TYR A 71 12.29 -8.20 14.61
N GLY A 72 12.98 -7.78 13.56
CA GLY A 72 13.94 -8.62 12.83
C GLY A 72 15.15 -7.84 12.38
N LEU A 73 16.31 -8.49 12.25
CA LEU A 73 17.51 -7.84 11.75
C LEU A 73 17.27 -7.34 10.32
N PHE A 74 17.58 -6.08 10.07
CA PHE A 74 17.43 -5.47 8.75
C PHE A 74 18.79 -5.29 8.06
N GLY A 75 19.80 -4.85 8.81
CA GLY A 75 21.12 -4.60 8.23
C GLY A 75 22.11 -4.02 9.21
N ILE A 76 23.13 -3.35 8.67
CA ILE A 76 24.20 -2.70 9.43
C ILE A 76 24.34 -1.26 8.94
N SER A 77 24.40 -0.31 9.86
CA SER A 77 24.76 1.08 9.60
C SER A 77 26.25 1.18 9.26
N LEU A 78 26.57 1.65 8.05
CA LEU A 78 27.93 1.90 7.61
C LEU A 78 28.26 3.39 7.76
N SER A 79 28.30 3.92 8.99
CA SER A 79 28.80 5.29 9.20
C SER A 79 30.34 5.30 9.09
N VAL A 80 30.89 6.34 8.44
CA VAL A 80 32.34 6.52 8.23
C VAL A 80 33.12 6.52 9.56
N GLU A 81 32.49 7.01 10.63
CA GLU A 81 33.05 7.03 11.99
C GLU A 81 33.13 5.64 12.62
N SER A 82 32.22 4.71 12.27
CA SER A 82 32.23 3.33 12.78
C SER A 82 33.42 2.52 12.27
N LEU A 83 33.99 2.88 11.12
CA LEU A 83 35.20 2.27 10.56
C LEU A 83 36.49 2.77 11.24
N ALA A 84 36.47 3.98 11.81
CA ALA A 84 37.64 4.64 12.39
C ALA A 84 37.79 4.45 13.90
N THR A 85 36.69 4.20 14.62
CA THR A 85 36.66 4.23 16.10
C THR A 85 36.62 2.86 16.77
N GLY A 86 36.58 1.76 16.01
CA GLY A 86 36.48 0.42 16.59
C GLY A 86 35.16 0.18 17.34
N VAL A 87 34.13 1.01 17.13
CA VAL A 87 32.75 0.69 17.50
C VAL A 87 32.49 -0.70 16.96
N THR A 88 32.28 -1.64 17.87
CA THR A 88 32.19 -3.05 17.48
C THR A 88 31.05 -3.15 16.47
N ARG A 89 31.29 -3.83 15.34
CA ARG A 89 30.28 -4.10 14.28
C ARG A 89 28.94 -4.63 14.82
N VAL A 90 28.96 -5.11 16.07
CA VAL A 90 27.84 -5.53 16.90
C VAL A 90 26.83 -4.41 17.16
N ASP A 91 27.24 -3.19 17.49
CA ASP A 91 26.31 -2.09 17.85
C ASP A 91 25.75 -1.34 16.64
N SER A 92 26.40 -1.50 15.47
CA SER A 92 25.98 -0.90 14.21
C SER A 92 24.78 -1.61 13.57
N ARG A 93 24.25 -2.68 14.16
CA ARG A 93 23.10 -3.41 13.62
C ARG A 93 21.82 -2.57 13.68
N ILE A 94 21.03 -2.65 12.62
CA ILE A 94 19.71 -2.03 12.49
C ILE A 94 18.67 -3.15 12.41
N PHE A 95 17.58 -2.99 13.16
CA PHE A 95 16.45 -3.90 13.19
C PHE A 95 15.21 -3.22 12.63
N HIS A 96 14.36 -3.99 11.95
CA HIS A 96 13.03 -3.59 11.50
C HIS A 96 12.02 -3.89 12.62
N ASN A 97 11.26 -2.89 13.04
CA ASN A 97 10.15 -3.03 13.98
C ASN A 97 8.89 -3.49 13.26
N VAL A 98 8.60 -4.79 13.34
CA VAL A 98 7.45 -5.40 12.67
C VAL A 98 6.14 -5.08 13.41
N ALA A 99 6.23 -4.73 14.69
CA ALA A 99 5.06 -4.39 15.51
C ALA A 99 4.50 -2.98 15.23
N CYS A 100 5.28 -2.12 14.57
CA CYS A 100 4.86 -0.77 14.20
C CYS A 100 4.32 -0.75 12.76
N PRO A 101 3.10 -0.21 12.53
CA PRO A 101 2.66 0.14 11.19
C PRO A 101 3.67 1.10 10.56
N SER A 102 4.15 0.77 9.37
CA SER A 102 5.13 1.60 8.66
C SER A 102 4.92 1.56 7.16
N SER A 103 5.30 2.66 6.51
CA SER A 103 5.33 2.76 5.04
C SER A 103 6.78 2.90 4.59
N ILE A 104 7.25 1.95 3.78
CA ILE A 104 8.66 1.90 3.33
C ILE A 104 8.69 2.05 1.81
N PHE A 105 9.49 2.98 1.31
CA PHE A 105 9.73 3.16 -0.12
C PHE A 105 11.17 2.79 -0.46
N ILE A 106 11.36 1.77 -1.30
CA ILE A 106 12.66 1.27 -1.74
C ILE A 106 12.94 1.83 -3.14
N CYS A 107 13.99 2.64 -3.26
CA CYS A 107 14.47 3.21 -4.51
C CYS A 107 15.93 2.87 -4.77
N GLY A 108 16.28 2.72 -6.04
CA GLY A 108 17.65 2.46 -6.47
C GLY A 108 17.73 2.12 -7.95
N SER A 109 18.95 2.14 -8.49
CA SER A 109 19.23 1.73 -9.87
C SER A 109 18.92 0.26 -10.09
N GLN A 110 18.79 -0.17 -11.34
CA GLN A 110 18.76 -1.59 -11.68
C GLN A 110 19.95 -2.32 -11.03
N GLY A 111 19.70 -3.50 -10.45
CA GLY A 111 20.73 -4.31 -9.79
C GLY A 111 21.21 -3.82 -8.42
N SER A 112 20.64 -2.75 -7.84
CA SER A 112 21.06 -2.23 -6.53
C SER A 112 20.58 -3.04 -5.31
N GLY A 113 20.03 -4.24 -5.53
CA GLY A 113 19.51 -5.10 -4.46
C GLY A 113 18.12 -4.72 -3.92
N LYS A 114 17.30 -3.97 -4.66
CA LYS A 114 15.95 -3.55 -4.22
C LYS A 114 15.05 -4.73 -3.84
N SER A 115 14.93 -5.71 -4.73
CA SER A 115 14.10 -6.90 -4.54
C SER A 115 14.63 -7.77 -3.39
N ASN A 116 15.94 -7.78 -3.17
CA ASN A 116 16.54 -8.40 -1.99
C ASN A 116 16.15 -7.67 -0.69
N THR A 117 16.22 -6.34 -0.66
CA THR A 117 15.77 -5.55 0.49
C THR A 117 14.28 -5.78 0.78
N LEU A 118 13.44 -5.87 -0.25
CA LEU A 118 12.03 -6.22 -0.10
C LEU A 118 11.87 -7.62 0.49
N ALA A 119 12.59 -8.61 -0.03
CA ALA A 119 12.58 -9.98 0.47
C ALA A 119 13.00 -10.03 1.95
N CYS A 120 14.04 -9.30 2.37
CA CYS A 120 14.46 -9.21 3.76
C CYS A 120 13.39 -8.58 4.67
N LEU A 121 12.69 -7.55 4.22
CA LEU A 121 11.57 -6.97 4.99
C LEU A 121 10.42 -7.97 5.13
N LEU A 122 10.07 -8.66 4.05
CA LEU A 122 9.04 -9.70 4.06
C LEU A 122 9.45 -10.90 4.92
N GLU A 123 10.72 -11.30 4.89
CA GLU A 123 11.29 -12.34 5.76
C GLU A 123 11.07 -11.98 7.23
N ASN A 124 11.42 -10.74 7.63
CA ASN A 124 11.18 -10.26 8.99
C ASN A 124 9.70 -10.26 9.39
N CYS A 125 8.78 -10.12 8.43
CA CYS A 125 7.34 -10.13 8.68
C CYS A 125 6.74 -11.55 8.72
N LEU A 126 7.30 -12.50 7.97
CA LEU A 126 6.66 -13.79 7.68
C LEU A 126 7.39 -14.99 8.28
N LEU A 127 8.70 -14.89 8.51
CA LEU A 127 9.55 -15.99 8.95
C LEU A 127 10.12 -15.71 10.34
N SER A 128 9.87 -16.63 11.28
CA SER A 128 10.53 -16.57 12.58
C SER A 128 11.97 -17.07 12.44
N SER A 129 12.94 -16.28 12.89
CA SER A 129 14.35 -16.62 12.81
C SER A 129 15.13 -16.17 14.04
N TYR A 130 16.32 -16.73 14.23
CA TYR A 130 17.24 -16.34 15.30
C TYR A 130 17.80 -14.91 15.13
N LEU A 131 17.54 -14.26 13.98
CA LEU A 131 17.96 -12.89 13.69
C LEU A 131 16.99 -11.84 14.28
N GLY A 132 15.93 -12.27 14.96
CA GLY A 132 14.95 -11.39 15.57
C GLY A 132 14.03 -12.10 16.54
N LYS A 133 12.89 -11.48 16.77
CA LYS A 133 11.77 -12.03 17.53
C LYS A 133 10.49 -11.81 16.72
N LEU A 134 9.93 -12.88 16.17
CA LEU A 134 8.64 -12.87 15.48
C LEU A 134 7.76 -13.95 16.11
N THR A 135 6.89 -13.53 17.04
CA THR A 135 6.01 -14.43 17.81
C THR A 135 4.71 -14.75 17.09
N LEU A 136 4.26 -13.83 16.24
CA LEU A 136 3.02 -13.86 15.46
C LEU A 136 3.38 -13.42 14.04
N PRO A 137 3.83 -14.37 13.19
CA PRO A 137 4.11 -14.07 11.79
C PRO A 137 2.89 -13.46 11.10
N LEU A 138 3.13 -12.42 10.31
CA LEU A 138 2.09 -11.71 9.57
C LEU A 138 1.59 -12.57 8.41
N THR A 139 0.53 -12.11 7.76
CA THR A 139 0.17 -12.54 6.41
C THR A 139 0.56 -11.44 5.42
N GLY A 140 1.09 -11.83 4.27
CA GLY A 140 1.55 -10.92 3.24
C GLY A 140 0.73 -11.02 1.97
N ILE A 141 0.53 -9.90 1.29
CA ILE A 141 0.16 -9.86 -0.12
C ILE A 141 1.20 -9.05 -0.89
N ILE A 142 1.62 -9.54 -2.05
CA ILE A 142 2.52 -8.82 -2.95
C ILE A 142 1.88 -8.67 -4.34
N PHE A 143 1.89 -7.45 -4.85
CA PHE A 143 1.47 -7.13 -6.21
C PHE A 143 2.71 -7.03 -7.11
N HIS A 144 2.80 -7.93 -8.08
CA HIS A 144 3.91 -8.00 -9.01
C HIS A 144 3.38 -7.93 -10.44
N TYR A 145 4.00 -7.06 -11.24
CA TYR A 145 3.74 -6.95 -12.66
C TYR A 145 5.04 -6.57 -13.36
N ASP A 146 5.47 -7.43 -14.28
CA ASP A 146 6.56 -7.15 -15.20
C ASP A 146 6.08 -7.14 -16.66
N SER A 147 6.78 -6.38 -17.50
CA SER A 147 6.62 -6.44 -18.94
C SER A 147 7.02 -7.83 -19.40
N PHE A 148 6.06 -8.52 -20.03
CA PHE A 148 6.30 -9.84 -20.56
C PHE A 148 7.43 -9.83 -21.60
N VAL A 149 8.51 -10.57 -21.34
CA VAL A 149 9.69 -10.62 -22.22
C VAL A 149 9.60 -11.77 -23.22
N SER A 150 9.17 -12.97 -22.80
CA SER A 150 9.05 -14.13 -23.72
C SER A 150 8.18 -15.27 -23.17
N ASP A 151 7.60 -16.08 -24.06
CA ASP A 151 6.91 -17.34 -23.73
C ASP A 151 7.86 -18.44 -23.22
N SER A 152 9.16 -18.26 -23.47
CA SER A 152 10.24 -19.21 -23.20
C SER A 152 10.99 -18.96 -21.90
N GLY A 153 10.74 -17.85 -21.21
CA GLY A 153 11.49 -17.51 -20.01
C GLY A 153 11.12 -16.16 -19.39
N GLY A 154 11.20 -16.17 -18.06
CA GLY A 154 11.18 -15.05 -17.13
C GLY A 154 11.84 -15.55 -15.84
N LEU A 155 12.20 -14.64 -14.93
CA LEU A 155 12.68 -15.02 -13.60
C LEU A 155 11.52 -14.89 -12.60
N PRO A 156 11.39 -15.81 -11.62
CA PRO A 156 10.48 -15.58 -10.51
C PRO A 156 10.91 -14.31 -9.77
N PHE A 157 9.95 -13.55 -9.24
CA PHE A 157 10.28 -12.43 -8.36
C PHE A 157 11.01 -12.94 -7.11
N GLU A 158 11.92 -12.13 -6.56
CA GLU A 158 12.88 -12.57 -5.55
C GLU A 158 12.22 -13.14 -4.28
N ALA A 159 11.16 -12.49 -3.77
CA ALA A 159 10.54 -12.95 -2.53
C ALA A 159 9.70 -14.24 -2.70
N ALA A 160 9.59 -14.80 -3.92
CA ALA A 160 9.05 -16.14 -4.14
C ALA A 160 9.91 -17.20 -3.43
N PHE A 161 11.21 -16.97 -3.33
CA PHE A 161 12.15 -17.90 -2.70
C PHE A 161 11.93 -18.06 -1.20
N LEU A 162 11.10 -17.21 -0.56
CA LEU A 162 10.63 -17.44 0.81
C LEU A 162 9.92 -18.79 0.97
N ALA A 163 9.36 -19.35 -0.11
CA ALA A 163 8.77 -20.69 -0.14
C ALA A 163 9.78 -21.82 0.16
N SER A 164 11.08 -21.52 0.08
CA SER A 164 12.15 -22.49 0.39
C SER A 164 12.18 -22.84 1.87
N ASN A 165 11.56 -22.02 2.74
CA ASN A 165 11.42 -22.31 4.16
C ASN A 165 10.05 -22.93 4.43
N GLU A 166 10.01 -24.06 5.16
CA GLU A 166 8.78 -24.79 5.46
C GLU A 166 7.80 -24.03 6.36
N ASP A 167 8.30 -23.07 7.16
CA ASP A 167 7.49 -22.23 8.04
C ASP A 167 6.74 -21.13 7.27
N VAL A 168 7.05 -20.92 5.98
CA VAL A 168 6.41 -19.93 5.12
C VAL A 168 5.65 -20.60 3.98
N SER A 169 4.35 -20.34 3.92
CA SER A 169 3.50 -20.79 2.81
C SER A 169 3.45 -19.70 1.73
N VAL A 170 3.88 -20.02 0.50
CA VAL A 170 3.76 -19.10 -0.63
C VAL A 170 2.76 -19.62 -1.65
N ARG A 171 1.85 -18.75 -2.08
CA ARG A 171 0.94 -19.01 -3.19
C ARG A 171 1.00 -17.91 -4.23
N VAL A 172 0.87 -18.25 -5.50
CA VAL A 172 0.88 -17.34 -6.63
C VAL A 172 -0.46 -17.39 -7.34
N LEU A 173 -1.15 -16.24 -7.35
CA LEU A 173 -2.35 -15.96 -8.11
C LEU A 173 -1.94 -15.28 -9.42
N CYS A 174 -2.21 -15.94 -10.55
CA CYS A 174 -1.78 -15.44 -11.86
C CYS A 174 -2.94 -15.23 -12.83
N ALA A 175 -2.70 -14.47 -13.90
CA ALA A 175 -3.70 -14.30 -14.95
C ALA A 175 -4.14 -15.66 -15.53
N PRO A 176 -5.46 -15.94 -15.69
CA PRO A 176 -5.94 -17.21 -16.22
C PRO A 176 -5.40 -17.56 -17.61
N THR A 177 -4.97 -16.55 -18.37
CA THR A 177 -4.37 -16.66 -19.69
C THR A 177 -2.88 -17.02 -19.67
N ASN A 178 -2.20 -16.99 -18.52
CA ASN A 178 -0.74 -17.20 -18.42
C ASN A 178 -0.30 -18.27 -17.39
N VAL A 179 -1.22 -19.10 -16.90
CA VAL A 179 -0.93 -20.08 -15.82
C VAL A 179 0.26 -20.98 -16.15
N ARG A 180 0.29 -21.57 -17.35
CA ARG A 180 1.36 -22.52 -17.75
C ARG A 180 2.74 -21.87 -17.81
N THR A 181 2.82 -20.60 -18.17
CA THR A 181 4.08 -19.86 -18.24
C THR A 181 4.58 -19.57 -16.84
N ILE A 182 3.69 -19.14 -15.93
CA ILE A 182 4.00 -18.95 -14.52
C ILE A 182 4.43 -20.27 -13.86
N GLU A 183 3.75 -21.39 -14.14
CA GLU A 183 4.17 -22.72 -13.67
C GLU A 183 5.61 -23.07 -14.09
N ARG A 184 6.03 -22.69 -15.31
CA ARG A 184 7.41 -22.89 -15.77
C ARG A 184 8.39 -21.95 -15.08
N ILE A 185 8.06 -20.67 -14.96
CA ILE A 185 8.93 -19.64 -14.32
C ILE A 185 9.23 -20.02 -12.87
N TYR A 186 8.22 -20.49 -12.13
CA TYR A 186 8.34 -20.83 -10.72
C TYR A 186 8.67 -22.31 -10.47
N SER A 187 8.89 -23.11 -11.52
CA SER A 187 9.13 -24.57 -11.41
C SER A 187 10.36 -24.94 -10.57
N GLY A 188 11.33 -24.04 -10.44
CA GLY A 188 12.52 -24.22 -9.62
C GLY A 188 12.31 -24.03 -8.12
N ILE A 189 11.12 -23.59 -7.69
CA ILE A 189 10.82 -23.27 -6.28
C ILE A 189 9.88 -24.34 -5.73
N SER A 190 10.35 -25.09 -4.73
CA SER A 190 9.53 -26.07 -4.00
C SER A 190 8.50 -25.38 -3.11
N ASN A 191 7.44 -26.11 -2.72
CA ASN A 191 6.42 -25.67 -1.76
C ASN A 191 5.60 -24.43 -2.19
N LEU A 192 5.62 -24.09 -3.49
CA LEU A 192 4.86 -22.97 -4.04
C LEU A 192 3.58 -23.46 -4.72
N LYS A 193 2.45 -22.84 -4.37
CA LYS A 193 1.14 -23.18 -4.94
C LYS A 193 0.73 -22.17 -6.00
N ILE A 194 0.52 -22.60 -7.24
CA ILE A 194 0.11 -21.72 -8.35
C ILE A 194 -1.37 -21.92 -8.63
N GLU A 195 -2.13 -20.83 -8.66
CA GLU A 195 -3.57 -20.84 -8.93
C GLU A 195 -3.93 -19.68 -9.87
N PRO A 196 -4.91 -19.86 -10.78
CA PRO A 196 -5.42 -18.75 -11.56
C PRO A 196 -6.22 -17.78 -10.68
N LEU A 197 -6.03 -16.48 -10.90
CA LEU A 197 -6.84 -15.42 -10.32
C LEU A 197 -8.26 -15.50 -10.89
N ARG A 198 -9.18 -16.10 -10.13
CA ARG A 198 -10.59 -16.26 -10.48
C ARG A 198 -11.50 -15.62 -9.44
N LEU A 199 -12.07 -14.48 -9.80
CA LEU A 199 -13.04 -13.73 -9.00
C LEU A 199 -14.42 -14.43 -9.03
N SER A 200 -15.09 -14.41 -7.89
CA SER A 200 -16.48 -14.85 -7.75
C SER A 200 -17.42 -13.66 -7.64
N ASP A 201 -18.72 -13.89 -7.83
CA ASP A 201 -19.75 -12.86 -7.60
C ASP A 201 -19.67 -12.22 -6.20
N ARG A 202 -19.17 -12.97 -5.20
CA ARG A 202 -19.02 -12.50 -3.81
C ARG A 202 -17.84 -11.55 -3.63
N ASP A 203 -16.85 -11.64 -4.53
CA ASP A 203 -15.68 -10.77 -4.51
C ASP A 203 -15.98 -9.40 -5.14
N LEU A 204 -17.13 -9.25 -5.80
CA LEU A 204 -17.59 -8.02 -6.40
C LEU A 204 -18.61 -7.32 -5.49
N ASN A 205 -18.52 -6.00 -5.40
CA ASN A 205 -19.46 -5.17 -4.69
C ASN A 205 -19.71 -3.87 -5.47
N THR A 206 -20.61 -3.02 -4.97
CA THR A 206 -20.96 -1.75 -5.63
C THR A 206 -19.75 -0.86 -5.89
N LYS A 207 -18.82 -0.74 -4.93
CA LYS A 207 -17.61 0.07 -5.08
C LYS A 207 -16.65 -0.51 -6.11
N ARG A 208 -16.29 -1.80 -5.98
CA ARG A 208 -15.40 -2.50 -6.91
C ARG A 208 -15.93 -2.50 -8.35
N MET A 209 -17.24 -2.65 -8.53
CA MET A 209 -17.88 -2.52 -9.84
C MET A 209 -17.82 -1.10 -10.37
N ASN A 210 -18.05 -0.09 -9.53
CA ASN A 210 -17.91 1.30 -9.95
C ASN A 210 -16.48 1.63 -10.37
N ASP A 211 -15.49 1.26 -9.56
CA ASP A 211 -14.07 1.54 -9.79
C ASP A 211 -13.58 0.87 -11.09
N LEU A 212 -13.94 -0.40 -11.28
CA LEU A 212 -13.59 -1.15 -12.50
C LEU A 212 -14.27 -0.61 -13.77
N MET A 213 -15.51 -0.12 -13.64
CA MET A 213 -16.23 0.47 -14.77
C MET A 213 -15.83 1.92 -15.03
N ALA A 214 -15.24 2.61 -14.05
CA ALA A 214 -14.75 3.98 -14.18
C ALA A 214 -13.35 4.04 -14.82
N ALA A 215 -12.47 3.08 -14.51
CA ALA A 215 -11.08 2.96 -14.96
C ALA A 215 -10.83 3.30 -16.45
N GLY A 216 -10.12 4.37 -16.77
CA GLY A 216 -9.65 4.71 -18.12
C GLY A 216 -9.06 6.13 -18.23
N GLU A 217 -8.39 6.44 -19.35
CA GLU A 217 -7.73 7.73 -19.52
C GLU A 217 -8.72 8.91 -19.67
N GLY A 218 -8.63 9.88 -18.76
CA GLY A 218 -9.09 11.25 -18.96
C GLY A 218 -10.48 11.56 -18.40
N THR A 219 -11.52 11.35 -19.21
CA THR A 219 -12.89 11.79 -18.90
C THR A 219 -13.81 10.64 -18.56
N MET A 220 -14.66 10.84 -17.54
CA MET A 220 -15.60 9.80 -17.09
C MET A 220 -16.41 9.25 -18.27
N PRO A 221 -16.38 7.93 -18.52
CA PRO A 221 -17.04 7.34 -19.67
C PRO A 221 -18.54 7.66 -19.72
N LEU A 222 -19.09 7.90 -20.91
CA LEU A 222 -20.48 8.32 -21.10
C LEU A 222 -21.52 7.34 -20.52
N TYR A 223 -21.18 6.06 -20.38
CA TYR A 223 -22.07 5.06 -19.80
C TYR A 223 -22.08 5.07 -18.25
N MET A 224 -21.14 5.77 -17.60
CA MET A 224 -21.00 5.73 -16.15
C MET A 224 -22.22 6.27 -15.41
N HIS A 225 -22.95 7.23 -15.96
CA HIS A 225 -24.21 7.69 -15.37
C HIS A 225 -25.26 6.56 -15.28
N VAL A 226 -25.32 5.71 -16.32
CA VAL A 226 -26.23 4.55 -16.35
C VAL A 226 -25.77 3.49 -15.36
N ILE A 227 -24.46 3.20 -15.31
CA ILE A 227 -23.87 2.25 -14.35
C ILE A 227 -24.15 2.70 -12.92
N ASN A 228 -23.88 3.97 -12.59
CA ASN A 228 -24.11 4.54 -11.26
C ASN A 228 -25.58 4.47 -10.84
N ARG A 229 -26.51 4.71 -11.78
CA ARG A 229 -27.94 4.54 -11.51
C ARG A 229 -28.28 3.10 -11.16
N ILE A 230 -27.84 2.14 -11.98
CA ILE A 230 -28.09 0.70 -11.75
C ILE A 230 -27.47 0.24 -10.42
N LEU A 231 -26.21 0.61 -10.16
CA LEU A 231 -25.49 0.26 -8.93
C LEU A 231 -26.15 0.86 -7.68
N ARG A 232 -26.69 2.09 -7.77
CA ARG A 232 -27.45 2.73 -6.69
C ARG A 232 -28.76 2.00 -6.40
N GLU A 233 -29.54 1.67 -7.43
CA GLU A 233 -30.79 0.90 -7.28
C GLU A 233 -30.52 -0.47 -6.66
N MET A 234 -29.50 -1.18 -7.14
CA MET A 234 -29.08 -2.45 -6.56
C MET A 234 -28.65 -2.29 -5.10
N ARG A 235 -27.94 -1.21 -4.75
CA ARG A 235 -27.52 -0.96 -3.36
C ARG A 235 -28.71 -0.75 -2.42
N ILE A 236 -29.74 -0.04 -2.87
CA ILE A 236 -30.98 0.16 -2.09
C ILE A 236 -31.66 -1.19 -1.84
N GLU A 237 -31.78 -2.03 -2.86
CA GLU A 237 -32.38 -3.37 -2.72
C GLU A 237 -31.57 -4.28 -1.78
N GLN A 238 -30.24 -4.22 -1.83
CA GLN A 238 -29.37 -4.95 -0.91
C GLN A 238 -29.61 -4.54 0.54
N GLN A 239 -29.78 -3.24 0.80
CA GLN A 239 -30.06 -2.73 2.14
C GLN A 239 -31.44 -3.18 2.64
N ASN A 240 -32.45 -3.16 1.77
CA ASN A 240 -33.81 -3.55 2.14
C ASN A 240 -33.97 -5.05 2.35
N LEU A 241 -33.28 -5.88 1.55
CA LEU A 241 -33.45 -7.33 1.53
C LEU A 241 -32.34 -8.09 2.27
N GLY A 242 -31.25 -7.42 2.65
CA GLY A 242 -30.08 -8.06 3.27
C GLY A 242 -29.33 -9.02 2.35
N VAL A 243 -29.48 -8.87 1.02
CA VAL A 243 -28.85 -9.78 0.03
C VAL A 243 -27.50 -9.25 -0.45
N PRO A 244 -26.52 -10.12 -0.76
CA PRO A 244 -25.24 -9.69 -1.31
C PRO A 244 -25.36 -9.24 -2.77
N PHE A 245 -24.30 -8.61 -3.27
CA PHE A 245 -24.17 -8.29 -4.68
C PHE A 245 -24.19 -9.56 -5.55
N LYS A 246 -24.83 -9.47 -6.71
CA LYS A 246 -24.92 -10.56 -7.69
C LYS A 246 -24.62 -10.00 -9.08
N TYR A 247 -23.53 -10.47 -9.67
CA TYR A 247 -23.07 -9.99 -10.97
C TYR A 247 -24.09 -10.28 -12.09
N LYS A 248 -24.74 -11.45 -12.05
CA LYS A 248 -25.78 -11.81 -13.02
C LYS A 248 -26.96 -10.82 -13.03
N THR A 249 -27.36 -10.31 -11.86
CA THR A 249 -28.42 -9.30 -11.76
C THR A 249 -27.99 -7.97 -12.38
N PHE A 250 -26.75 -7.57 -12.13
CA PHE A 250 -26.15 -6.38 -12.75
C PHE A 250 -26.12 -6.50 -14.28
N LYS A 251 -25.64 -7.63 -14.82
CA LYS A 251 -25.59 -7.88 -16.28
C LYS A 251 -26.98 -7.84 -16.92
N LYS A 252 -28.00 -8.39 -16.24
CA LYS A 252 -29.41 -8.33 -16.70
C LYS A 252 -29.90 -6.88 -16.79
N ARG A 253 -29.77 -6.10 -15.71
CA ARG A 253 -30.19 -4.68 -15.70
C ARG A 253 -29.46 -3.85 -16.74
N LEU A 254 -28.19 -4.16 -16.99
CA LEU A 254 -27.41 -3.48 -18.00
C LEU A 254 -27.87 -3.80 -19.42
N SER A 255 -28.29 -5.04 -19.70
CA SER A 255 -28.85 -5.42 -21.00
C SER A 255 -30.19 -4.72 -21.29
N GLU A 256 -30.97 -4.46 -20.24
CA GLU A 256 -32.27 -3.77 -20.28
C GLU A 256 -32.13 -2.25 -20.31
N ALA A 257 -30.95 -1.70 -20.00
CA ALA A 257 -30.71 -0.26 -19.99
C ALA A 257 -30.59 0.31 -21.41
N ASP A 258 -31.09 1.52 -21.59
CA ASP A 258 -31.00 2.26 -22.85
C ASP A 258 -29.59 2.87 -23.00
N LEU A 259 -28.69 2.08 -23.59
CA LEU A 259 -27.33 2.48 -23.92
C LEU A 259 -27.18 2.58 -25.44
N THR A 260 -26.63 3.71 -25.89
CA THR A 260 -26.26 3.91 -27.30
C THR A 260 -25.16 2.93 -27.72
N LEU A 261 -25.02 2.67 -29.03
CA LEU A 261 -23.96 1.79 -29.55
C LEU A 261 -22.56 2.28 -29.15
N ALA A 262 -22.34 3.60 -29.15
CA ALA A 262 -21.09 4.23 -28.72
C ALA A 262 -20.77 4.01 -27.24
N GLN A 263 -21.79 3.84 -26.39
CA GLN A 263 -21.63 3.50 -24.96
C GLN A 263 -21.46 2.00 -24.73
N ARG A 264 -22.17 1.16 -25.51
CA ARG A 264 -22.14 -0.30 -25.34
C ARG A 264 -20.79 -0.91 -25.70
N SER A 265 -20.14 -0.44 -26.76
CA SER A 265 -18.89 -1.05 -27.24
C SER A 265 -17.74 -0.98 -26.19
N PRO A 266 -17.38 0.19 -25.65
CA PRO A 266 -16.31 0.28 -24.64
C PRO A 266 -16.67 -0.41 -23.33
N LEU A 267 -17.95 -0.40 -22.95
CA LEU A 267 -18.43 -1.10 -21.76
C LEU A 267 -18.35 -2.62 -21.91
N SER A 268 -18.72 -3.16 -23.07
CA SER A 268 -18.60 -4.60 -23.37
C SER A 268 -17.16 -5.04 -23.22
N GLN A 269 -16.20 -4.29 -23.78
CA GLN A 269 -14.77 -4.61 -23.67
C GLN A 269 -14.30 -4.73 -22.20
N ARG A 270 -14.77 -3.83 -21.32
CA ARG A 270 -14.45 -3.90 -19.89
C ARG A 270 -15.11 -5.11 -19.21
N LEU A 271 -16.36 -5.40 -19.55
CA LEU A 271 -17.07 -6.56 -18.99
C LEU A 271 -16.44 -7.87 -19.48
N ASP A 272 -16.09 -7.97 -20.75
CA ASP A 272 -15.40 -9.14 -21.32
C ASP A 272 -14.05 -9.35 -20.63
N THR A 273 -13.33 -8.25 -20.34
CA THR A 273 -12.08 -8.29 -19.58
C THR A 273 -12.31 -8.80 -18.15
N LEU A 274 -13.29 -8.27 -17.42
CA LEU A 274 -13.65 -8.77 -16.09
C LEU A 274 -14.05 -10.25 -16.13
N GLU A 275 -14.93 -10.61 -17.06
CA GLU A 275 -15.49 -11.97 -17.19
C GLU A 275 -14.40 -12.99 -17.50
N SER A 276 -13.30 -12.59 -18.16
CA SER A 276 -12.12 -13.45 -18.35
C SER A 276 -11.45 -13.86 -17.03
N PHE A 277 -11.57 -13.04 -15.99
CA PHE A 277 -11.10 -13.30 -14.62
C PHE A 277 -12.19 -13.82 -13.69
N MET A 278 -13.45 -13.98 -14.13
CA MET A 278 -14.52 -14.53 -13.29
C MET A 278 -14.63 -16.06 -13.36
N LEU A 279 -15.19 -16.67 -12.32
CA LEU A 279 -15.57 -18.09 -12.31
C LEU A 279 -16.68 -18.36 -13.33
N GLY A 280 -16.48 -19.38 -14.17
CA GLY A 280 -17.50 -19.83 -15.15
C GLY A 280 -17.42 -19.19 -16.53
N GLY A 281 -16.38 -18.40 -16.83
CA GLY A 281 -16.08 -17.96 -18.20
C GLY A 281 -15.63 -19.14 -19.08
N THR A 282 -16.39 -19.40 -20.15
CA THR A 282 -16.18 -20.26 -21.37
C THR A 282 -15.27 -21.50 -21.36
N GLY A 283 -14.80 -21.99 -20.22
CA GLY A 283 -13.92 -23.16 -20.12
C GLY A 283 -14.15 -23.92 -18.81
N LYS A 284 -14.37 -25.23 -18.92
CA LYS A 284 -14.35 -26.17 -17.80
C LYS A 284 -12.94 -26.15 -17.17
N VAL A 285 -12.68 -25.45 -16.06
CA VAL A 285 -11.63 -25.79 -15.05
C VAL A 285 -11.87 -24.94 -13.78
N THR A 286 -11.82 -25.62 -12.62
CA THR A 286 -11.89 -25.15 -11.20
C THR A 286 -13.13 -24.39 -10.72
N LYS A 287 -13.90 -25.01 -9.81
CA LYS A 287 -15.14 -24.48 -9.18
C LYS A 287 -14.89 -23.64 -7.91
N THR A 288 -13.64 -23.44 -7.51
CA THR A 288 -13.33 -22.88 -6.18
C THR A 288 -12.94 -21.41 -6.30
N SER A 289 -13.65 -20.56 -5.57
CA SER A 289 -13.28 -19.16 -5.36
C SER A 289 -11.94 -19.07 -4.62
N ILE A 290 -11.25 -17.94 -4.80
CA ILE A 290 -10.02 -17.66 -4.06
C ILE A 290 -10.36 -17.56 -2.57
N ASP A 291 -9.61 -18.29 -1.74
CA ASP A 291 -9.68 -18.18 -0.28
C ASP A 291 -8.84 -16.99 0.17
N TRP A 292 -9.47 -15.87 0.52
CA TRP A 292 -8.78 -14.68 1.02
C TRP A 292 -8.46 -14.74 2.52
N THR A 293 -8.84 -15.82 3.22
CA THR A 293 -8.65 -15.93 4.68
C THR A 293 -7.17 -15.75 5.06
N PRO A 294 -6.85 -14.78 5.95
CA PRO A 294 -5.49 -14.54 6.44
C PRO A 294 -4.89 -15.77 7.11
N LYS A 295 -3.67 -16.15 6.71
CA LYS A 295 -2.91 -17.25 7.32
C LYS A 295 -1.56 -16.71 7.79
N SER A 296 -1.24 -16.95 9.05
CA SER A 296 0.05 -16.58 9.63
C SER A 296 1.18 -17.27 8.86
N GLY A 297 2.23 -16.52 8.51
CA GLY A 297 3.35 -17.03 7.73
C GLY A 297 2.99 -17.32 6.25
N GLN A 298 1.89 -16.78 5.73
CA GLN A 298 1.54 -16.93 4.31
C GLN A 298 1.81 -15.68 3.50
N LEU A 299 2.51 -15.82 2.37
CA LEU A 299 2.64 -14.82 1.32
C LEU A 299 1.73 -15.16 0.13
N THR A 300 0.80 -14.27 -0.19
CA THR A 300 0.01 -14.31 -1.42
C THR A 300 0.63 -13.40 -2.47
N VAL A 301 1.11 -13.98 -3.55
CA VAL A 301 1.65 -13.24 -4.70
C VAL A 301 0.54 -13.10 -5.72
N VAL A 302 0.26 -11.87 -6.15
CA VAL A 302 -0.60 -11.63 -7.32
C VAL A 302 0.32 -11.21 -8.45
N ASP A 303 0.68 -12.17 -9.29
CA ASP A 303 1.58 -12.00 -10.42
C ASP A 303 0.76 -11.88 -11.71
N LEU A 304 0.65 -10.64 -12.20
CA LEU A 304 -0.11 -10.32 -13.40
C LEU A 304 0.79 -10.10 -14.62
N SER A 305 2.03 -10.58 -14.58
CA SER A 305 2.98 -10.54 -15.69
C SER A 305 2.49 -11.43 -16.83
N CYS A 306 1.63 -10.89 -17.69
CA CYS A 306 0.94 -11.62 -18.75
C CYS A 306 0.86 -10.74 -20.00
N PRO A 307 1.11 -11.27 -21.21
CA PRO A 307 1.04 -10.50 -22.44
C PRO A 307 -0.37 -9.96 -22.75
N CYS A 308 -1.41 -10.55 -22.15
CA CYS A 308 -2.80 -10.12 -22.29
C CYS A 308 -3.24 -9.12 -21.21
N VAL A 309 -2.36 -8.75 -20.28
CA VAL A 309 -2.68 -7.83 -19.19
C VAL A 309 -1.88 -6.55 -19.39
N THR A 310 -2.59 -5.43 -19.51
CA THR A 310 -1.95 -4.10 -19.54
C THR A 310 -1.67 -3.62 -18.11
N PRO A 311 -0.78 -2.63 -17.93
CA PRO A 311 -0.53 -2.05 -16.62
C PRO A 311 -1.79 -1.51 -15.92
N GLU A 312 -2.71 -0.90 -16.68
CA GLU A 312 -3.96 -0.32 -16.20
C GLU A 312 -4.92 -1.43 -15.72
N LEU A 313 -4.97 -2.55 -16.45
CA LEU A 313 -5.72 -3.72 -16.05
C LEU A 313 -5.12 -4.37 -14.79
N ALA A 314 -3.79 -4.45 -14.71
CA ALA A 314 -3.11 -4.95 -13.50
C ALA A 314 -3.46 -4.08 -12.28
N CYS A 315 -3.38 -2.74 -12.39
CA CYS A 315 -3.82 -1.81 -11.35
C CYS A 315 -5.28 -2.02 -10.95
N SER A 316 -6.18 -2.18 -11.93
CA SER A 316 -7.61 -2.45 -11.66
C SER A 316 -7.82 -3.74 -10.87
N LEU A 317 -7.08 -4.80 -11.20
CA LEU A 317 -7.15 -6.08 -10.49
C LEU A 317 -6.51 -5.99 -9.10
N PHE A 318 -5.42 -5.26 -8.93
CA PHE A 318 -4.83 -4.98 -7.62
C PHE A 318 -5.78 -4.18 -6.73
N ASN A 319 -6.52 -3.20 -7.27
CA ASN A 319 -7.58 -2.46 -6.57
C ASN A 319 -8.75 -3.35 -6.12
N ILE A 320 -8.94 -4.52 -6.73
CA ILE A 320 -9.90 -5.52 -6.28
C ILE A 320 -9.27 -6.42 -5.20
N CYS A 321 -8.05 -6.90 -5.42
CA CYS A 321 -7.37 -7.83 -4.54
C CYS A 321 -6.99 -7.21 -3.18
N LEU A 322 -6.58 -5.93 -3.16
CA LEU A 322 -6.15 -5.24 -1.94
C LEU A 322 -7.28 -5.15 -0.90
N PRO A 323 -8.48 -4.60 -1.21
CA PRO A 323 -9.60 -4.62 -0.28
C PRO A 323 -10.03 -6.04 0.10
N LEU A 324 -10.02 -7.00 -0.84
CA LEU A 324 -10.39 -8.40 -0.53
C LEU A 324 -9.49 -9.01 0.55
N PHE A 325 -8.19 -8.68 0.53
CA PHE A 325 -7.22 -9.09 1.54
C PHE A 325 -7.37 -8.30 2.86
N LEU A 326 -7.58 -6.98 2.78
CA LEU A 326 -7.64 -6.10 3.94
C LEU A 326 -8.95 -6.23 4.75
N GLU A 327 -10.09 -6.46 4.09
CA GLU A 327 -11.41 -6.58 4.74
C GLU A 327 -11.55 -7.81 5.63
N GLN A 328 -10.68 -8.82 5.47
CA GLN A 328 -10.75 -10.05 6.26
C GLN A 328 -10.41 -9.79 7.72
N GLN A 329 -11.36 -10.07 8.61
CA GLN A 329 -11.14 -9.97 10.05
C GLN A 329 -10.21 -11.08 10.53
N SER A 330 -9.06 -10.70 11.11
CA SER A 330 -8.10 -11.65 11.65
C SER A 330 -7.22 -10.99 12.72
N PRO A 331 -6.82 -11.73 13.77
CA PRO A 331 -5.80 -11.28 14.71
C PRO A 331 -4.38 -11.28 14.12
N VAL A 332 -4.20 -11.85 12.93
CA VAL A 332 -2.91 -11.90 12.22
C VAL A 332 -2.63 -10.54 11.58
N GLY A 333 -1.48 -9.95 11.88
CA GLY A 333 -1.03 -8.71 11.25
C GLY A 333 -0.86 -8.86 9.74
N LYS A 334 -0.93 -7.75 9.00
CA LYS A 334 -0.91 -7.74 7.53
C LYS A 334 0.23 -6.89 7.01
N VAL A 335 0.90 -7.39 5.97
CA VAL A 335 1.88 -6.64 5.19
C VAL A 335 1.47 -6.63 3.73
N VAL A 336 1.54 -5.46 3.09
CA VAL A 336 1.25 -5.27 1.67
C VAL A 336 2.54 -4.83 0.98
N ALA A 337 2.93 -5.54 -0.07
CA ALA A 337 4.12 -5.25 -0.85
C ALA A 337 3.76 -4.96 -2.31
N LEU A 338 4.44 -4.00 -2.91
CA LEU A 338 4.33 -3.68 -4.32
C LEU A 338 5.71 -3.77 -4.93
N ASP A 339 5.89 -4.77 -5.79
CA ASP A 339 7.14 -4.99 -6.51
C ASP A 339 7.05 -4.38 -7.91
N GLU A 340 8.17 -3.88 -8.43
CA GLU A 340 8.23 -3.24 -9.74
C GLU A 340 7.16 -2.15 -9.96
N ALA A 341 6.79 -1.42 -8.90
CA ALA A 341 5.66 -0.49 -8.90
C ALA A 341 5.75 0.57 -10.01
N HIS A 342 6.96 0.98 -10.40
CA HIS A 342 7.19 1.92 -11.50
C HIS A 342 6.67 1.43 -12.86
N LYS A 343 6.41 0.13 -13.05
CA LYS A 343 5.90 -0.45 -14.30
C LYS A 343 4.39 -0.28 -14.46
N TYR A 344 3.65 -0.22 -13.35
CA TYR A 344 2.17 -0.13 -13.36
C TYR A 344 1.59 1.08 -12.63
N MET A 345 2.26 1.61 -11.61
CA MET A 345 1.87 2.86 -10.94
C MET A 345 2.30 4.08 -11.76
N LYS A 346 1.58 4.34 -12.86
CA LYS A 346 1.80 5.49 -13.74
C LYS A 346 0.77 6.60 -13.44
N GLU A 347 0.73 7.62 -14.30
CA GLU A 347 -0.27 8.71 -14.25
C GLU A 347 -1.66 8.23 -14.74
N SER A 348 -2.16 7.12 -14.20
CA SER A 348 -3.47 6.56 -14.50
C SER A 348 -4.42 6.67 -13.30
N ASP A 349 -5.72 6.78 -13.54
CA ASP A 349 -6.74 6.90 -12.48
C ASP A 349 -6.76 5.65 -11.57
N GLU A 350 -6.47 4.48 -12.13
CA GLU A 350 -6.39 3.21 -11.40
C GLU A 350 -5.19 3.20 -10.45
N SER A 351 -4.06 3.76 -10.90
CA SER A 351 -2.84 3.88 -10.10
C SER A 351 -3.05 4.83 -8.92
N GLN A 352 -3.71 5.97 -9.16
CA GLN A 352 -4.07 6.92 -8.10
C GLN A 352 -5.04 6.29 -7.09
N THR A 353 -6.03 5.52 -7.56
CA THR A 353 -6.95 4.79 -6.68
C THR A 353 -6.22 3.76 -5.81
N LEU A 354 -5.22 3.07 -6.36
CA LEU A 354 -4.39 2.11 -5.63
C LEU A 354 -3.54 2.81 -4.57
N ILE A 355 -2.90 3.93 -4.92
CA ILE A 355 -2.12 4.75 -3.99
C ILE A 355 -3.01 5.25 -2.85
N ASN A 356 -4.17 5.83 -3.15
CA ASN A 356 -5.12 6.31 -2.14
C ASN A 356 -5.61 5.18 -1.24
N SER A 357 -5.92 4.01 -1.82
CA SER A 357 -6.31 2.84 -1.04
C SER A 357 -5.20 2.38 -0.09
N LEU A 358 -3.94 2.43 -0.52
CA LEU A 358 -2.81 2.11 0.37
C LEU A 358 -2.64 3.16 1.48
N LEU A 359 -2.80 4.44 1.16
CA LEU A 359 -2.72 5.56 2.10
C LEU A 359 -3.87 5.61 3.09
N GLU A 360 -5.08 5.17 2.74
CA GLU A 360 -6.21 5.10 3.66
C GLU A 360 -6.11 3.91 4.63
N ASN A 361 -5.35 2.88 4.26
CA ASN A 361 -5.18 1.65 5.04
C ASN A 361 -3.88 1.63 5.89
N ILE A 362 -3.50 2.79 6.44
CA ILE A 362 -2.35 3.02 7.35
C ILE A 362 -2.17 1.99 8.49
N PRO A 363 -3.18 1.34 9.09
CA PRO A 363 -2.92 0.34 10.14
C PRO A 363 -2.17 -0.92 9.62
N CYS A 364 -1.98 -1.08 8.32
CA CYS A 364 -1.16 -2.15 7.73
C CYS A 364 0.23 -1.64 7.37
N SER A 365 1.26 -2.48 7.56
CA SER A 365 2.59 -2.17 7.06
C SER A 365 2.61 -2.27 5.54
N ALA A 366 2.93 -1.16 4.86
CA ALA A 366 2.97 -1.06 3.40
C ALA A 366 4.43 -0.90 2.93
N ILE A 367 4.86 -1.73 1.99
CA ILE A 367 6.20 -1.70 1.43
C ILE A 367 6.08 -1.50 -0.08
N LEU A 368 6.69 -0.44 -0.58
CA LEU A 368 6.63 0.00 -1.97
C LEU A 368 8.03 -0.06 -2.57
N VAL A 369 8.22 -0.76 -3.69
CA VAL A 369 9.50 -0.85 -4.41
C VAL A 369 9.40 -0.17 -5.77
N SER A 370 10.32 0.77 -6.04
CA SER A 370 10.38 1.52 -7.29
C SER A 370 11.81 1.62 -7.82
N GLU A 371 11.95 1.77 -9.13
CA GLU A 371 13.23 2.01 -9.78
C GLU A 371 13.41 3.51 -10.05
N TYR A 372 14.60 4.05 -9.75
CA TYR A 372 14.96 5.41 -10.12
C TYR A 372 15.74 5.40 -11.44
N SER A 373 15.11 5.86 -12.52
CA SER A 373 15.80 6.13 -13.78
C SER A 373 16.31 7.57 -13.79
N SER A 374 17.61 7.74 -14.02
CA SER A 374 18.30 9.03 -14.06
C SER A 374 17.88 9.84 -15.30
N GLN A 375 16.73 10.50 -15.21
CA GLN A 375 16.35 11.66 -16.00
C GLN A 375 15.78 12.69 -15.01
N PRO A 376 16.17 13.98 -15.05
CA PRO A 376 15.77 14.96 -14.05
C PRO A 376 14.32 15.40 -14.32
N LYS A 377 13.37 14.54 -13.97
CA LYS A 377 12.06 14.97 -13.53
C LYS A 377 12.05 14.62 -12.05
N SER A 378 12.02 15.65 -11.22
CA SER A 378 11.88 15.52 -9.77
C SER A 378 10.92 14.37 -9.44
N PRO A 379 11.26 13.45 -8.53
CA PRO A 379 10.23 12.65 -7.90
C PRO A 379 9.30 13.66 -7.27
N ARG A 380 8.12 13.89 -7.86
CA ARG A 380 7.05 14.62 -7.20
C ARG A 380 6.67 13.73 -6.04
N PHE A 381 7.26 14.03 -4.90
CA PHE A 381 6.95 13.48 -3.61
C PHE A 381 5.44 13.28 -3.52
N LEU A 382 5.04 12.03 -3.25
CA LEU A 382 3.76 11.77 -2.61
C LEU A 382 3.61 12.79 -1.48
N PRO A 383 2.45 13.47 -1.36
CA PRO A 383 2.31 14.59 -0.44
C PRO A 383 2.79 14.17 0.95
N SER A 384 3.71 14.97 1.47
CA SER A 384 4.32 14.94 2.80
C SER A 384 3.55 14.10 3.82
N PHE A 385 4.17 12.99 4.25
CA PHE A 385 3.79 12.24 5.43
C PHE A 385 3.95 13.14 6.67
N SER A 386 2.88 13.82 7.06
CA SER A 386 2.76 14.37 8.39
C SER A 386 2.17 13.26 9.26
N THR A 387 2.96 12.79 10.22
CA THR A 387 2.48 12.00 11.35
C THR A 387 1.36 12.77 12.04
N CYS A 388 0.10 12.38 11.80
CA CYS A 388 -0.98 12.70 12.71
C CYS A 388 -0.87 11.75 13.89
N VAL A 389 -0.12 12.17 14.90
CA VAL A 389 -0.30 11.68 16.27
C VAL A 389 -1.62 12.29 16.78
N PRO A 390 -2.50 11.52 17.45
CA PRO A 390 -3.73 12.06 18.03
C PRO A 390 -3.49 13.18 19.05
#